data_AF-A0A2V6WQJ1-F1
#
_entry.id   AF-A0A2V6WQJ1-F1
#
_cell.length_a   1.000
_cell.length_b   1.000
_cell.length_c   1.000
_cell.angle_alpha   90.00
_cell.angle_beta   90.00
_cell.angle_gamma   90.00
#
_symmetry.space_group_name_H-M   'P 1'
#
loop_
_entity.id
_entity.type
_entity.pdbx_description
1 polymer ?
#
loop_
_entity_poly.entity_id
_entity_poly.type
_entity_poly.pdbx_seq_one_letter_code
_entity_poly.pdbx_strand_id
1 'polypeptide(L)'
;MVAVSGCATAPTAPPSVNVSGNWVGTWQYDNVQMGSGDLRGSFQQNGAQLSGNFNVTGPVINRVAIVSGAVSGNDILLSEPSSGRLTVNGDVMTGTINGLNVAKVTLRKQ
;
A
#
# COMPACT_ATOMS: atom_id res chain seq x y z
N MET A 1 45.66 6.15 -0.23
CA MET A 1 44.45 6.83 -0.76
C MET A 1 43.26 5.93 -0.45
N VAL A 2 42.49 6.26 0.58
CA VAL A 2 41.31 5.45 0.97
C VAL A 2 40.15 5.91 0.09
N ALA A 3 39.73 5.06 -0.83
CA ALA A 3 38.54 5.28 -1.65
C ALA A 3 37.30 5.00 -0.79
N VAL A 4 36.54 6.05 -0.46
CA VAL A 4 35.24 5.92 0.19
C VAL A 4 34.23 5.58 -0.89
N SER A 5 33.84 4.30 -0.97
CA SER A 5 32.71 3.84 -1.78
C SER A 5 31.42 4.35 -1.15
N GLY A 6 30.98 5.53 -1.58
CA GLY A 6 29.64 6.02 -1.26
C GLY A 6 28.61 5.20 -2.04
N CYS A 7 27.88 4.32 -1.36
CA CYS A 7 26.63 3.78 -1.86
C CYS A 7 25.64 4.95 -2.00
N ALA A 8 25.57 5.55 -3.18
CA ALA A 8 24.50 6.47 -3.52
C ALA A 8 23.22 5.63 -3.70
N THR A 9 22.49 5.40 -2.61
CA THR A 9 21.08 5.05 -2.70
C THR A 9 20.39 6.20 -3.42
N ALA A 10 19.93 5.96 -4.65
CA ALA A 10 19.19 6.96 -5.41
C ALA A 10 18.05 7.52 -4.53
N PRO A 11 17.86 8.86 -4.47
CA PRO A 11 16.74 9.44 -3.72
C PRO A 11 15.43 8.87 -4.27
N THR A 12 14.57 8.39 -3.37
CA THR A 12 13.18 8.03 -3.73
C THR A 12 12.51 9.26 -4.33
N ALA A 13 11.79 9.06 -5.44
CA ALA A 13 11.15 10.17 -6.15
C ALA A 13 10.19 10.91 -5.20
N PRO A 14 10.15 12.26 -5.22
CA PRO A 14 9.18 13.01 -4.43
C PRO A 14 7.75 12.53 -4.74
N PRO A 15 6.82 12.54 -3.76
CA PRO A 15 5.42 12.22 -4.00
C PRO A 15 4.84 13.09 -5.11
N SER A 16 4.20 12.46 -6.10
CA SER A 16 3.49 13.14 -7.19
C SER A 16 1.97 13.04 -7.07
N VAL A 17 1.48 12.38 -6.02
CA VAL A 17 0.07 12.16 -5.71
C VAL A 17 -0.22 12.47 -4.24
N ASN A 18 -1.48 12.78 -3.94
CA ASN A 18 -2.01 12.85 -2.57
C ASN A 18 -2.97 11.68 -2.33
N VAL A 19 -2.53 10.74 -1.50
CA VAL A 19 -3.27 9.51 -1.20
C VAL A 19 -4.16 9.62 0.03
N SER A 20 -4.17 10.78 0.71
CA SER A 20 -5.00 11.01 1.89
C SER A 20 -6.48 10.90 1.57
N GLY A 21 -7.25 10.44 2.55
CA GLY A 21 -8.69 10.23 2.45
C GLY A 21 -9.09 8.76 2.49
N ASN A 22 -10.34 8.51 2.11
CA ASN A 22 -10.94 7.19 2.19
C ASN A 22 -10.89 6.49 0.83
N TRP A 23 -10.67 5.19 0.88
CA TRP A 23 -10.52 4.32 -0.28
C TRP A 23 -11.36 3.06 -0.08
N VAL A 24 -12.05 2.60 -1.12
CA VAL A 24 -12.92 1.42 -1.04
C VAL A 24 -12.73 0.53 -2.26
N GLY A 25 -12.70 -0.77 -2.05
CA GLY A 25 -12.65 -1.74 -3.12
C GLY A 25 -12.46 -3.15 -2.58
N THR A 26 -11.59 -3.93 -3.21
CA THR A 26 -11.49 -5.38 -2.98
C THR A 26 -10.06 -5.86 -2.85
N TRP A 27 -9.92 -7.03 -2.24
CA TRP A 27 -8.70 -7.82 -2.22
C TRP A 27 -8.97 -9.25 -2.71
N GLN A 28 -7.95 -9.88 -3.28
CA GLN A 28 -8.00 -11.27 -3.74
C GLN A 28 -6.60 -11.86 -3.59
N TYR A 29 -6.48 -13.03 -2.95
CA TYR A 29 -5.20 -13.76 -2.96
C TYR A 29 -4.84 -14.19 -4.38
N ASP A 30 -3.53 -14.22 -4.69
CA ASP A 30 -3.04 -14.68 -5.99
C ASP A 30 -3.54 -16.09 -6.34
N ASN A 31 -3.57 -16.99 -5.36
CA ASN A 31 -4.37 -18.21 -5.45
C ASN A 31 -5.83 -17.89 -5.07
N VAL A 32 -6.69 -17.81 -6.09
CA VAL A 32 -8.08 -17.39 -5.93
C VAL A 32 -8.90 -18.27 -4.99
N GLN A 33 -8.53 -19.56 -4.85
CA GLN A 33 -9.21 -20.51 -3.97
C GLN A 33 -8.97 -20.20 -2.48
N MET A 34 -7.98 -19.38 -2.16
CA MET A 34 -7.66 -19.00 -0.78
C MET A 34 -8.55 -17.86 -0.25
N GLY A 35 -9.29 -17.20 -1.13
CA GLY A 35 -10.30 -16.21 -0.76
C GLY A 35 -10.06 -14.79 -1.26
N SER A 36 -11.11 -13.99 -1.08
CA SER A 36 -11.23 -12.59 -1.46
C SER A 36 -12.26 -11.89 -0.58
N GLY A 37 -12.37 -10.58 -0.74
CA GLY A 37 -13.45 -9.80 -0.14
C GLY A 37 -13.23 -8.30 -0.29
N ASP A 38 -13.82 -7.54 0.63
CA ASP A 38 -13.78 -6.08 0.58
C ASP A 38 -12.60 -5.52 1.37
N LEU A 39 -12.14 -4.36 0.91
CA LEU A 39 -11.08 -3.60 1.52
C LEU A 39 -11.48 -2.13 1.60
N ARG A 40 -11.40 -1.55 2.79
CA ARG A 40 -11.62 -0.12 3.01
C ARG A 40 -10.38 0.49 3.67
N GLY A 41 -9.80 1.49 3.04
CA GLY A 41 -8.64 2.23 3.54
C GLY A 41 -9.03 3.61 4.05
N SER A 42 -8.38 4.08 5.10
CA SER A 42 -8.34 5.50 5.47
C SER A 42 -6.90 5.89 5.71
N PHE A 43 -6.43 6.92 5.00
CA PHE A 43 -5.02 7.29 4.98
C PHE A 43 -4.79 8.77 5.25
N GLN A 44 -3.65 9.05 5.87
CA GLN A 44 -3.08 10.36 6.02
C GLN A 44 -1.67 10.36 5.40
N GLN A 45 -1.42 11.29 4.48
CA GLN A 45 -0.10 11.53 3.92
C GLN A 45 0.50 12.81 4.51
N ASN A 46 1.70 12.72 5.06
CA ASN A 46 2.49 13.86 5.50
C ASN A 46 3.83 13.87 4.75
N GLY A 47 3.92 14.71 3.72
CA GLY A 47 5.03 14.66 2.77
C GLY A 47 5.11 13.29 2.09
N ALA A 48 6.23 12.60 2.26
CA ALA A 48 6.43 11.23 1.77
C ALA A 48 5.96 10.16 2.75
N GLN A 49 5.60 10.48 3.99
CA GLN A 49 5.16 9.49 4.97
C GLN A 49 3.67 9.20 4.79
N LEU A 50 3.31 7.93 4.91
CA LEU A 50 1.94 7.44 4.91
C LEU A 50 1.63 6.75 6.24
N SER A 51 0.48 7.06 6.81
CA SER A 51 -0.11 6.30 7.92
C SER A 51 -1.60 6.12 7.71
N GLY A 52 -2.19 5.10 8.34
CA GLY A 52 -3.62 4.89 8.28
C GLY A 52 -4.03 3.48 8.67
N ASN A 53 -5.15 3.02 8.14
CA ASN A 53 -5.65 1.68 8.38
C ASN A 53 -6.35 1.09 7.17
N PHE A 54 -6.35 -0.24 7.12
CA PHE A 54 -7.28 -1.03 6.32
C PHE A 54 -8.29 -1.73 7.22
N ASN A 55 -9.56 -1.70 6.84
CA ASN A 55 -10.57 -2.64 7.28
C ASN A 55 -10.72 -3.71 6.19
N VAL A 56 -10.40 -4.96 6.54
CA VAL A 56 -10.34 -6.11 5.64
C VAL A 56 -11.44 -7.08 6.01
N THR A 57 -12.34 -7.35 5.06
CA THR A 57 -13.42 -8.33 5.23
C THR A 57 -13.37 -9.39 4.14
N GLY A 58 -13.76 -10.61 4.47
CA GLY A 58 -13.90 -11.75 3.57
C GLY A 58 -14.45 -12.96 4.32
N PRO A 59 -14.66 -14.11 3.65
CA PRO A 59 -15.33 -15.27 4.25
C PRO A 59 -14.70 -15.77 5.55
N VAL A 60 -13.38 -15.65 5.68
CA VAL A 60 -12.60 -16.13 6.84
C VAL A 60 -11.76 -15.03 7.50
N ILE A 61 -11.93 -13.77 7.10
CA ILE A 61 -11.13 -12.64 7.58
C ILE A 61 -12.06 -11.48 7.93
N ASN A 62 -11.96 -10.96 9.14
CA ASN A 62 -12.58 -9.70 9.53
C ASN A 62 -11.64 -9.01 10.52
N ARG A 63 -10.87 -8.03 10.06
CA ARG A 63 -9.87 -7.34 10.90
C ARG A 63 -9.58 -5.93 10.43
N VAL A 64 -9.12 -5.12 11.38
CA VAL A 64 -8.48 -3.83 11.10
C VAL A 64 -6.98 -4.00 11.18
N ALA A 65 -6.26 -3.52 10.16
CA ALA A 65 -4.80 -3.46 10.13
C ALA A 65 -4.36 -2.00 10.12
N ILE A 66 -3.57 -1.59 11.11
CA ILE A 66 -2.91 -0.28 11.12
C ILE A 66 -1.71 -0.37 10.19
N VAL A 67 -1.61 0.55 9.23
CA VAL A 67 -0.57 0.53 8.22
C VAL A 67 0.31 1.78 8.26
N SER A 68 1.56 1.58 7.91
CA SER A 68 2.55 2.63 7.70
C SER A 68 3.30 2.37 6.40
N GLY A 69 3.84 3.44 5.82
CA GLY A 69 4.61 3.33 4.58
C GLY A 69 5.14 4.67 4.09
N ALA A 70 5.57 4.68 2.83
CA ALA A 70 6.03 5.87 2.15
C ALA A 70 5.39 6.02 0.77
N VAL A 71 5.19 7.27 0.34
CA VAL A 71 4.77 7.61 -1.02
C VAL A 71 6.01 8.08 -1.79
N SER A 72 6.24 7.51 -2.97
CA SER A 72 7.35 7.84 -3.87
C SER A 72 6.82 7.94 -5.30
N GLY A 73 6.82 9.14 -5.88
CA GLY A 73 6.07 9.41 -7.11
C GLY A 73 4.58 9.09 -6.91
N ASN A 74 4.04 8.20 -7.74
CA ASN A 74 2.66 7.70 -7.64
C ASN A 74 2.57 6.31 -6.98
N ASP A 75 3.68 5.78 -6.46
CA ASP A 75 3.72 4.53 -5.73
C ASP A 75 3.64 4.73 -4.22
N ILE A 76 3.01 3.77 -3.56
CA ILE A 76 2.96 3.59 -2.12
C ILE A 76 3.74 2.32 -1.80
N LEU A 77 4.73 2.46 -0.92
CA LEU A 77 5.51 1.37 -0.37
C LEU A 77 5.04 1.15 1.07
N LEU A 78 4.26 0.09 1.29
CA LEU A 78 3.81 -0.30 2.63
C LEU A 78 4.95 -1.04 3.35
N SER A 79 5.12 -0.75 4.64
CA SER A 79 6.11 -1.39 5.51
C SER A 79 5.47 -2.22 6.63
N GLU A 80 4.31 -1.81 7.14
CA GLU A 80 3.63 -2.47 8.26
C GLU A 80 2.13 -2.64 8.00
N PRO A 81 1.49 -3.69 8.55
CA PRO A 81 2.10 -4.84 9.24
C PRO A 81 2.71 -5.84 8.24
N SER A 82 2.60 -5.57 6.95
CA SER A 82 3.14 -6.38 5.86
C SER A 82 3.60 -5.46 4.76
N SER A 83 4.66 -5.87 4.05
CA SER A 83 5.14 -5.08 2.93
C SER A 83 4.14 -5.10 1.78
N GLY A 84 4.19 -4.11 0.91
CA GLY A 84 3.34 -4.06 -0.26
C GLY A 84 3.72 -2.90 -1.18
N ARG A 85 3.33 -3.00 -2.44
CA ARG A 85 3.47 -1.91 -3.41
C ARG A 85 2.14 -1.65 -4.05
N LEU A 86 1.64 -0.43 -3.87
CA LEU A 86 0.42 0.04 -4.51
C LEU A 86 0.79 1.20 -5.44
N THR A 87 0.10 1.33 -6.57
CA THR A 87 0.27 2.41 -7.52
C THR A 87 -1.05 3.15 -7.66
N VAL A 88 -0.98 4.47 -7.59
CA VAL A 88 -2.12 5.37 -7.75
C VAL A 88 -2.14 5.91 -9.18
N ASN A 89 -3.31 5.85 -9.81
CA ASN A 89 -3.60 6.46 -11.10
C ASN A 89 -4.96 7.16 -11.02
N GLY A 90 -4.92 8.48 -10.85
CA GLY A 90 -6.11 9.28 -10.54
C GLY A 90 -6.78 8.80 -9.25
N ASP A 91 -8.06 8.43 -9.35
CA ASP A 91 -8.86 7.95 -8.22
C ASP A 91 -8.81 6.43 -8.03
N VAL A 92 -7.90 5.73 -8.71
CA VAL A 92 -7.74 4.29 -8.61
C VAL A 92 -6.39 3.94 -8.00
N MET A 93 -6.39 3.04 -7.02
CA MET A 93 -5.19 2.48 -6.41
C MET A 93 -5.21 0.97 -6.63
N THR A 94 -4.13 0.42 -7.18
CA THR A 94 -3.97 -1.03 -7.42
C THR A 94 -2.63 -1.50 -6.94
N GLY A 95 -2.48 -2.79 -6.64
CA GLY A 95 -1.17 -3.35 -6.33
C GLY A 95 -1.24 -4.62 -5.54
N THR A 96 -0.18 -4.91 -4.80
CA THR A 96 -0.08 -6.12 -4.00
C THR A 96 0.35 -5.83 -2.55
N ILE A 97 -0.16 -6.65 -1.65
CA ILE A 97 0.25 -6.71 -0.24
C ILE A 97 0.81 -8.11 0.03
N ASN A 98 2.05 -8.15 0.51
CA ASN A 98 2.84 -9.37 0.76
C ASN A 98 2.67 -9.82 2.22
N GLY A 99 1.49 -10.33 2.56
CA GLY A 99 1.26 -11.02 3.83
C GLY A 99 1.78 -12.47 3.79
N LEU A 100 1.22 -13.34 4.63
CA LEU A 100 1.44 -14.80 4.53
C LEU A 100 1.12 -15.35 3.13
N ASN A 101 0.15 -14.72 2.45
CA ASN A 101 -0.15 -14.93 1.05
C ASN A 101 -0.21 -13.57 0.36
N VAL A 102 0.28 -13.50 -0.88
CA VAL A 102 0.22 -12.27 -1.68
C VAL A 102 -1.23 -12.01 -2.07
N ALA A 103 -1.71 -10.81 -1.77
CA ALA A 103 -3.05 -10.36 -2.14
C ALA A 103 -2.95 -9.20 -3.13
N LYS A 104 -3.64 -9.32 -4.26
CA LYS A 104 -3.92 -8.21 -5.16
C LYS A 104 -5.03 -7.36 -4.59
N VAL A 105 -4.86 -6.04 -4.66
CA VAL A 105 -5.86 -5.08 -4.20
C VAL A 105 -6.23 -4.11 -5.31
N THR A 106 -7.48 -3.70 -5.31
CA THR A 106 -8.00 -2.62 -6.17
C THR A 106 -8.92 -1.76 -5.33
N LEU A 107 -8.64 -0.47 -5.26
CA LEU A 107 -9.35 0.51 -4.46
C LEU A 107 -9.69 1.74 -5.31
N ARG A 108 -10.79 2.40 -4.96
CA ARG A 108 -11.20 3.69 -5.52
C ARG A 108 -11.31 4.72 -4.43
N LYS A 109 -10.87 5.94 -4.70
CA LYS A 109 -11.04 7.09 -3.81
C LYS A 109 -12.53 7.39 -3.64
N GLN A 110 -12.92 7.83 -2.44
CA GLN A 110 -14.29 8.26 -2.11
C GLN A 110 -14.40 9.77 -2.09
#